data_AF-A0A7R9T5R0-F1
#
_entry.id   AF-A0A7R9T5R0-F1
#
_cell.length_a   1.000
_cell.length_b   1.000
_cell.length_c   1.000
_cell.angle_alpha   90.00
_cell.angle_beta   90.00
_cell.angle_gamma   90.00
#
_symmetry.space_group_name_H-M   'P 1'
#
loop_
_entity.id
_entity.type
_entity.pdbx_description
1 polymer ?
#
loop_
_entity_poly.entity_id
_entity_poly.type
_entity_poly.pdbx_seq_one_letter_code
_entity_poly.pdbx_strand_id
1 'polypeptide(L)'
;VRRDATGSGAGGRLDFEIPRLTKFLLVAAFLCSHNSDEVDKRMFGGQIEGHVARAKRKDRNAQDRERAAAAEAAVDKRRVFKLERLIAWFHFITRSACDEHGAEVADLEEELLSADVFMQISSMTQLGMLSINRGSAMEGGLYQCNISRDLAERLAQNLGVHLDTYLKYV
;
A
#
# COMPACT_ATOMS: atom_id res chain seq x y z
N VAL A 1 -1.97 17.54 -39.39
CA VAL A 1 -2.91 16.76 -38.55
C VAL A 1 -2.20 15.53 -38.01
N ARG A 2 -1.64 15.61 -36.80
CA ARG A 2 -1.30 14.45 -35.98
C ARG A 2 -1.73 14.81 -34.56
N ARG A 3 -2.63 13.98 -34.01
CA ARG A 3 -3.37 14.23 -32.77
C ARG A 3 -2.47 13.91 -31.59
N ASP A 4 -2.19 14.91 -30.76
CA ASP A 4 -1.77 14.70 -29.38
C ASP A 4 -3.01 14.26 -28.59
N ALA A 5 -2.99 13.02 -28.11
CA ALA A 5 -3.97 12.51 -27.17
C ALA A 5 -3.48 12.83 -25.75
N THR A 6 -3.63 14.08 -25.33
CA THR A 6 -3.62 14.45 -23.91
C THR A 6 -4.86 13.86 -23.25
N GLY A 7 -4.72 12.64 -22.73
CA GLY A 7 -5.72 11.96 -21.93
C GLY A 7 -5.84 12.56 -20.52
N SER A 8 -6.71 13.56 -20.43
CA SER A 8 -7.68 13.79 -19.35
C SER A 8 -7.21 13.91 -17.88
N GLY A 9 -7.20 15.14 -17.39
CA GLY A 9 -7.04 15.51 -15.98
C GLY A 9 -8.26 15.20 -15.10
N ALA A 10 -8.64 13.92 -15.01
CA ALA A 10 -9.63 13.43 -14.06
C ALA A 10 -9.00 12.79 -12.79
N GLY A 11 -7.70 12.45 -12.82
CA GLY A 11 -6.99 11.86 -11.68
C GLY A 11 -6.88 12.81 -10.48
N GLY A 12 -6.49 14.06 -10.73
CA GLY A 12 -6.16 15.05 -9.69
C GLY A 12 -7.27 15.38 -8.68
N ARG A 13 -8.53 15.09 -9.01
CA ARG A 13 -9.68 15.39 -8.15
C ARG A 13 -10.15 14.17 -7.34
N LEU A 14 -9.97 12.96 -7.89
CA LEU A 14 -10.28 11.70 -7.19
C LEU A 14 -9.30 11.41 -6.05
N ASP A 15 -8.05 11.88 -6.15
CA ASP A 15 -7.01 11.72 -5.12
C ASP A 15 -7.46 12.28 -3.75
N PHE A 16 -8.29 13.32 -3.75
CA PHE A 16 -8.77 14.01 -2.56
C PHE A 16 -10.19 13.60 -2.13
N GLU A 17 -11.05 13.19 -3.06
CA GLU A 17 -12.49 12.94 -2.80
C GLU A 17 -12.82 11.54 -2.27
N ILE A 18 -11.89 10.57 -2.26
CA ILE A 18 -12.16 9.23 -1.70
C ILE A 18 -12.01 9.16 -0.16
N PRO A 19 -12.77 8.31 0.55
CA PRO A 19 -12.68 8.19 2.02
C PRO A 19 -11.28 7.82 2.50
N ARG A 20 -10.85 8.36 3.66
CA ARG A 20 -9.51 8.13 4.26
C ARG A 20 -9.17 6.64 4.38
N LEU A 21 -10.10 5.84 4.89
CA LEU A 21 -10.00 4.37 4.94
C LEU A 21 -9.61 3.74 3.59
N THR A 22 -10.23 4.23 2.50
CA THR A 22 -9.96 3.76 1.13
C THR A 22 -8.55 4.10 0.70
N LYS A 23 -8.08 5.31 1.03
CA LYS A 23 -6.71 5.75 0.69
C LYS A 23 -5.69 4.83 1.34
N PHE A 24 -5.85 4.55 2.64
CA PHE A 24 -4.96 3.62 3.35
C PHE A 24 -5.00 2.22 2.75
N LEU A 25 -6.19 1.67 2.45
CA LEU A 25 -6.31 0.37 1.81
C LEU A 25 -5.64 0.30 0.44
N LEU A 26 -5.76 1.36 -0.37
CA LEU A 26 -5.13 1.44 -1.69
C LEU A 26 -3.61 1.52 -1.59
N VAL A 27 -3.09 2.33 -0.67
CA VAL A 27 -1.65 2.41 -0.38
C VAL A 27 -1.12 1.05 0.10
N ALA A 28 -1.83 0.39 1.02
CA ALA A 28 -1.47 -0.95 1.49
C ALA A 28 -1.48 -2.00 0.36
N ALA A 29 -2.50 -1.98 -0.51
CA ALA A 29 -2.59 -2.88 -1.66
C ALA A 29 -1.46 -2.66 -2.67
N PHE A 30 -1.07 -1.40 -2.88
CA PHE A 30 0.08 -1.05 -3.71
C PHE A 30 1.37 -1.63 -3.13
N LEU A 31 1.60 -1.47 -1.82
CA LEU A 31 2.76 -2.04 -1.13
C LEU A 31 2.80 -3.56 -1.25
N CYS A 32 1.66 -4.24 -1.04
CA CYS A 32 1.54 -5.69 -1.19
C CYS A 32 1.94 -6.19 -2.60
N SER A 33 1.56 -5.43 -3.64
CA SER A 33 1.82 -5.79 -5.04
C SER A 33 3.28 -5.62 -5.47
N HIS A 34 4.04 -4.76 -4.78
CA HIS A 34 5.41 -4.42 -5.15
C HIS A 34 6.45 -5.00 -4.20
N ASN A 35 6.12 -5.18 -2.92
CA ASN A 35 7.00 -5.81 -1.94
C ASN A 35 6.95 -7.33 -2.01
N SER A 36 8.06 -8.00 -1.68
CA SER A 36 8.08 -9.47 -1.52
C SER A 36 7.62 -9.84 -0.10
N ASP A 37 7.22 -11.09 0.10
CA ASP A 37 6.84 -11.60 1.42
C ASP A 37 8.02 -11.57 2.43
N GLU A 38 9.27 -11.47 1.95
CA GLU A 38 10.44 -11.28 2.81
C GLU A 38 10.51 -9.87 3.40
N VAL A 39 10.03 -8.86 2.67
CA VAL A 39 9.95 -7.48 3.16
C VAL A 39 8.98 -7.42 4.33
N ASP A 40 7.82 -8.06 4.22
CA ASP A 40 6.82 -8.14 5.27
C ASP A 40 7.41 -8.67 6.59
N LYS A 41 8.16 -9.77 6.55
CA LYS A 41 8.82 -10.34 7.73
C LYS A 41 9.77 -9.35 8.40
N ARG A 42 10.53 -8.58 7.60
CA ARG A 42 11.47 -7.58 8.12
C ARG A 42 10.77 -6.36 8.69
N MET A 43 9.67 -5.92 8.07
CA MET A 43 8.93 -4.73 8.51
C MET A 43 8.07 -5.02 9.74
N PHE A 44 7.31 -6.11 9.72
CA PHE A 44 6.42 -6.49 10.83
C PHE A 44 7.17 -7.12 12.00
N GLY A 45 8.28 -7.82 11.73
CA GLY A 45 9.11 -8.45 12.76
C GLY A 45 9.73 -7.45 13.75
N GLY A 46 9.87 -6.17 13.37
CA GLY A 46 10.32 -5.11 14.26
C GLY A 46 9.27 -4.63 15.29
N GLN A 47 8.00 -5.04 15.17
CA GLN A 47 6.92 -4.60 16.06
C GLN A 47 6.55 -5.61 17.16
N ILE A 48 7.02 -6.87 17.09
CA ILE A 48 6.64 -7.93 18.03
C ILE A 48 7.37 -7.81 19.38
N GLU A 49 8.50 -7.13 19.43
CA GLU A 49 9.22 -6.83 20.67
C GLU A 49 9.15 -5.33 20.94
N GLY A 50 8.63 -4.93 22.11
CA GLY A 50 8.66 -3.56 22.63
C GLY A 50 10.06 -2.99 22.89
N HIS A 51 11.08 -3.54 22.23
CA HIS A 51 12.38 -2.95 22.10
C HIS A 51 12.45 -2.23 20.77
N VAL A 52 12.82 -0.95 20.83
CA VAL A 52 13.48 -0.27 19.72
C VAL A 52 14.73 -1.08 19.37
N ALA A 53 14.57 -2.13 18.57
CA ALA A 53 15.65 -2.83 17.92
C ALA A 53 16.16 -1.83 16.91
N ARG A 54 17.08 -0.97 17.37
CA ARG A 54 17.94 -0.14 16.54
C ARG A 54 18.83 -1.12 15.77
N ALA A 55 18.23 -1.82 14.80
CA ALA A 55 18.92 -2.69 13.89
C ALA A 55 19.99 -1.81 13.26
N LYS A 56 21.26 -2.13 13.53
CA LYS A 56 22.41 -1.43 12.97
C LYS A 56 22.14 -1.28 11.47
N ARG A 57 21.79 -0.06 11.04
CA ARG A 57 21.72 0.34 9.64
C ARG A 57 23.13 0.14 9.10
N LYS A 58 23.42 -1.05 8.58
CA LYS A 58 24.57 -1.26 7.73
C LYS A 58 24.22 -0.54 6.45
N ASP A 59 24.76 0.66 6.33
CA ASP A 59 24.62 1.52 5.17
C ASP A 59 24.98 0.72 3.91
N ARG A 60 23.95 0.29 3.18
CA ARG A 60 24.05 -0.30 1.84
C ARG A 60 23.32 0.60 0.84
N ASN A 61 23.21 1.90 1.14
CA ASN A 61 22.20 2.79 0.56
C ASN A 61 22.42 3.16 -0.91
N ALA A 62 23.60 2.94 -1.49
CA ALA A 62 23.84 3.26 -2.91
C ALA A 62 23.55 2.05 -3.82
N GLN A 63 24.17 0.90 -3.53
CA GLN A 63 24.05 -0.30 -4.35
C GLN A 63 22.66 -0.97 -4.23
N ASP A 64 22.02 -0.88 -3.05
CA ASP A 64 20.64 -1.35 -2.86
C ASP A 64 19.64 -0.45 -3.60
N ARG A 65 19.90 0.86 -3.66
CA ARG A 65 19.05 1.83 -4.37
C ARG A 65 19.19 1.71 -5.88
N GLU A 66 20.38 1.44 -6.38
CA GLU A 66 20.64 1.15 -7.80
C GLU A 66 20.03 -0.18 -8.22
N ARG A 67 20.14 -1.23 -7.37
CA ARG A 67 19.43 -2.50 -7.58
C ARG A 67 17.92 -2.34 -7.48
N ALA A 68 17.42 -1.53 -6.56
CA ALA A 68 15.99 -1.25 -6.43
C ALA A 68 15.46 -0.50 -7.65
N ALA A 69 16.20 0.49 -8.17
CA ALA A 69 15.85 1.20 -9.40
C ALA A 69 15.89 0.29 -10.63
N ALA A 70 16.89 -0.60 -10.71
CA ALA A 70 16.99 -1.60 -11.79
C ALA A 70 15.90 -2.69 -11.69
N ALA A 71 15.55 -3.13 -10.47
CA ALA A 71 14.48 -4.08 -10.21
C ALA A 71 13.10 -3.44 -10.45
N GLU A 72 12.91 -2.17 -10.08
CA GLU A 72 11.71 -1.42 -10.41
C GLU A 72 11.54 -1.29 -11.92
N ALA A 73 12.62 -1.01 -12.65
CA ALA A 73 12.62 -1.01 -14.11
C ALA A 73 12.41 -2.41 -14.74
N ALA A 74 12.63 -3.49 -13.97
CA ALA A 74 12.50 -4.88 -14.42
C ALA A 74 11.19 -5.56 -13.99
N VAL A 75 10.40 -4.97 -13.08
CA VAL A 75 9.17 -5.59 -12.55
C VAL A 75 7.94 -4.97 -13.20
N ASP A 76 7.61 -5.48 -14.38
CA ASP A 76 6.28 -5.32 -14.98
C ASP A 76 5.33 -6.47 -14.58
N LYS A 77 5.54 -7.06 -13.39
CA LYS A 77 4.68 -8.12 -12.87
C LYS A 77 4.15 -7.73 -11.50
N ARG A 78 3.05 -6.97 -11.52
CA ARG A 78 2.21 -6.73 -10.34
C ARG A 78 1.91 -8.07 -9.66
N ARG A 79 2.39 -8.24 -8.43
CA ARG A 79 2.25 -9.50 -7.70
C ARG A 79 0.83 -9.61 -7.17
N VAL A 80 0.31 -10.82 -7.18
CA VAL A 80 -0.94 -11.12 -6.48
C VAL A 80 -0.64 -11.37 -4.99
N PHE A 81 -1.56 -11.00 -4.12
CA PHE A 81 -1.43 -11.12 -2.66
C PHE A 81 -2.72 -11.62 -2.03
N LYS A 82 -2.61 -12.22 -0.84
CA LYS A 82 -3.78 -12.67 -0.07
C LYS A 82 -4.42 -11.52 0.70
N LEU A 83 -5.69 -11.66 1.06
CA LEU A 83 -6.43 -10.68 1.84
C LEU A 83 -5.78 -10.41 3.20
N GLU A 84 -5.31 -11.44 3.89
CA GLU A 84 -4.68 -11.30 5.21
C GLU A 84 -3.42 -10.43 5.15
N ARG A 85 -2.66 -10.54 4.04
CA ARG A 85 -1.48 -9.72 3.79
C ARG A 85 -1.85 -8.25 3.60
N LEU A 86 -2.94 -7.96 2.87
CA LEU A 86 -3.46 -6.61 2.71
C LEU A 86 -3.87 -6.01 4.06
N ILE A 87 -4.62 -6.75 4.86
CA ILE A 87 -5.08 -6.31 6.18
C ILE A 87 -3.89 -6.03 7.11
N ALA A 88 -2.86 -6.88 7.10
CA ALA A 88 -1.65 -6.67 7.88
C ALA A 88 -0.91 -5.38 7.49
N TRP A 89 -0.69 -5.15 6.18
CA TRP A 89 -0.08 -3.91 5.70
C TRP A 89 -0.92 -2.68 6.01
N PHE A 90 -2.24 -2.79 5.89
CA PHE A 90 -3.18 -1.74 6.22
C PHE A 90 -3.04 -1.31 7.68
N HIS A 91 -3.16 -2.24 8.65
CA HIS A 91 -2.96 -1.89 10.06
C HIS A 91 -1.56 -1.33 10.34
N PHE A 92 -0.53 -1.87 9.69
CA PHE A 92 0.85 -1.43 9.88
C PHE A 92 1.06 0.03 9.49
N ILE A 93 0.66 0.43 8.28
CA ILE A 93 0.86 1.80 7.80
C ILE A 93 -0.07 2.79 8.50
N THR A 94 -1.29 2.37 8.83
CA THR A 94 -2.26 3.22 9.51
C THR A 94 -1.77 3.55 10.92
N ARG A 95 -1.27 2.55 11.67
CA ARG A 95 -0.68 2.76 13.00
C ARG A 95 0.54 3.69 12.93
N SER A 96 1.47 3.44 12.01
CA SER A 96 2.66 4.28 11.86
C SER A 96 2.30 5.74 11.55
N ALA A 97 1.34 5.98 10.65
CA ALA A 97 0.91 7.33 10.31
C ALA A 97 0.26 8.05 11.51
N CYS A 98 -0.53 7.34 12.32
CA CYS A 98 -1.15 7.93 13.50
C CYS A 98 -0.15 8.23 14.62
N ASP A 99 0.81 7.32 14.86
CA ASP A 99 1.90 7.54 15.83
C ASP A 99 2.72 8.79 15.46
N GLU A 100 2.96 9.04 14.17
CA GLU A 100 3.71 10.20 13.67
C GLU A 100 2.90 11.52 13.74
N HIS A 101 1.58 11.45 13.62
CA HIS A 101 0.70 12.63 13.57
C HIS A 101 -0.02 12.92 14.90
N GLY A 102 0.14 12.08 15.92
CA GLY A 102 -0.50 12.25 17.23
C GLY A 102 -2.03 12.17 17.17
N ALA A 103 -2.57 11.45 16.17
CA ALA A 103 -4.01 11.23 16.05
C ALA A 103 -4.49 10.28 17.14
N GLU A 104 -5.64 10.57 17.76
CA GLU A 104 -6.24 9.73 18.79
C GLU A 104 -6.53 8.34 18.23
N VAL A 105 -6.07 7.31 18.93
CA VAL A 105 -6.22 5.90 18.54
C VAL A 105 -7.71 5.50 18.45
N ALA A 106 -8.58 6.15 19.23
CA ALA A 106 -10.01 5.88 19.26
C ALA A 106 -10.71 6.19 17.93
N ASP A 107 -10.40 7.32 17.29
CA ASP A 107 -10.96 7.68 15.97
C ASP A 107 -10.53 6.67 14.90
N LEU A 108 -9.33 6.09 15.08
CA LEU A 108 -8.80 5.08 14.17
C LEU A 108 -9.47 3.72 14.37
N GLU A 109 -9.69 3.29 15.60
CA GLU A 109 -10.37 2.02 15.89
C GLU A 109 -11.79 1.99 15.31
N GLU A 110 -12.48 3.13 15.32
CA GLU A 110 -13.76 3.30 14.64
C GLU A 110 -13.63 3.21 13.10
N GLU A 111 -12.60 3.83 12.50
CA GLU A 111 -12.31 3.67 11.07
C GLU A 111 -11.86 2.24 10.68
N LEU A 112 -11.33 1.46 11.63
CA LEU A 112 -10.76 0.12 11.43
C LEU A 112 -11.75 -1.03 11.63
N LEU A 113 -13.05 -0.75 11.81
CA LEU A 113 -14.07 -1.79 11.97
C LEU A 113 -14.02 -2.79 10.82
N SER A 114 -13.87 -4.08 11.16
CA SER A 114 -13.66 -5.14 10.18
C SER A 114 -14.74 -5.16 9.09
N ALA A 115 -16.00 -4.89 9.44
CA ALA A 115 -17.10 -4.85 8.47
C ALA A 115 -16.93 -3.72 7.43
N ASP A 116 -16.57 -2.52 7.87
CA ASP A 116 -16.36 -1.37 6.98
C ASP A 116 -15.14 -1.58 6.09
N VAL A 117 -14.07 -2.17 6.64
CA VAL A 117 -12.88 -2.58 5.87
C VAL A 117 -13.26 -3.55 4.76
N PHE A 118 -14.02 -4.62 5.06
CA PHE A 118 -14.44 -5.59 4.05
C PHE A 118 -15.40 -5.01 3.02
N MET A 119 -16.34 -4.15 3.44
CA MET A 119 -17.21 -3.42 2.51
C MET A 119 -16.39 -2.57 1.55
N GLN A 120 -15.38 -1.85 2.06
CA GLN A 120 -14.54 -1.00 1.23
C GLN A 120 -13.70 -1.80 0.24
N ILE A 121 -13.15 -2.95 0.66
CA ILE A 121 -12.43 -3.86 -0.24
C ILE A 121 -13.35 -4.40 -1.34
N SER A 122 -14.60 -4.71 -1.02
CA SER A 122 -15.61 -5.14 -1.99
C SER A 122 -15.90 -4.02 -3.01
N SER A 123 -16.16 -2.80 -2.54
CA SER A 123 -16.36 -1.63 -3.41
C SER A 123 -15.14 -1.34 -4.29
N MET A 124 -13.93 -1.43 -3.75
CA MET A 124 -12.69 -1.24 -4.50
C MET A 124 -12.50 -2.30 -5.60
N THR A 125 -12.95 -3.53 -5.34
CA THR A 125 -12.94 -4.61 -6.33
C THR A 125 -13.96 -4.35 -7.43
N GLN A 126 -15.18 -3.92 -7.08
CA GLN A 126 -16.24 -3.58 -8.05
C GLN A 126 -15.85 -2.38 -8.94
N LEU A 127 -15.15 -1.40 -8.37
CA LEU A 127 -14.64 -0.23 -9.10
C LEU A 127 -13.35 -0.51 -9.90
N GLY A 128 -12.85 -1.75 -9.87
CA GLY A 128 -11.67 -2.16 -10.63
C GLY A 128 -10.33 -1.63 -10.09
N MET A 129 -10.31 -1.03 -8.91
CA MET A 129 -9.07 -0.62 -8.23
C MET A 129 -8.31 -1.83 -7.68
N LEU A 130 -9.05 -2.88 -7.29
CA LEU A 130 -8.54 -4.22 -7.03
C LEU A 130 -9.13 -5.22 -8.03
N SER A 131 -8.44 -6.34 -8.23
CA SER A 131 -8.97 -7.48 -8.97
C SER A 131 -8.66 -8.79 -8.27
N ILE A 132 -9.61 -9.71 -8.30
CA ILE A 132 -9.43 -11.07 -7.78
C ILE A 132 -9.02 -11.96 -8.95
N ASN A 133 -7.75 -12.37 -8.99
CA ASN A 133 -7.20 -13.18 -10.07
C ASN A 133 -7.54 -14.66 -9.96
N ARG A 134 -7.68 -15.17 -8.73
CA ARG A 134 -8.01 -16.57 -8.44
C ARG A 134 -8.81 -16.66 -7.15
N GLY A 135 -9.74 -17.62 -7.09
CA GLY A 135 -10.60 -17.85 -5.93
C GLY A 135 -11.73 -16.83 -5.80
N SER A 136 -12.47 -16.91 -4.70
CA SER A 136 -13.51 -15.95 -4.33
C SER A 136 -13.02 -15.05 -3.20
N ALA A 137 -13.64 -13.86 -3.05
CA ALA A 137 -13.25 -12.89 -2.02
C ALA A 137 -13.26 -13.48 -0.60
N MET A 138 -14.15 -14.43 -0.32
CA MET A 138 -14.33 -15.03 1.00
C MET A 138 -13.59 -16.36 1.19
N GLU A 139 -13.06 -16.99 0.13
CA GLU A 139 -12.38 -18.30 0.19
C GLU A 139 -10.87 -18.20 -0.05
N GLY A 140 -10.25 -17.09 0.34
CA GLY A 140 -8.79 -16.90 0.19
C GLY A 140 -8.37 -16.49 -1.22
N GLY A 141 -9.17 -15.65 -1.87
CA GLY A 141 -8.87 -15.09 -3.18
C GLY A 141 -7.52 -14.36 -3.23
N LEU A 142 -6.89 -14.43 -4.41
CA LEU A 142 -5.65 -13.71 -4.69
C LEU A 142 -5.97 -12.37 -5.36
N TYR A 143 -5.68 -11.30 -4.65
CA TYR A 143 -5.92 -9.92 -5.05
C TYR A 143 -4.74 -9.36 -5.83
N GLN A 144 -5.02 -8.42 -6.73
CA GLN A 144 -4.04 -7.60 -7.43
C GLN A 144 -4.47 -6.14 -7.35
N CYS A 145 -3.51 -5.25 -7.11
CA CYS A 145 -3.75 -3.82 -7.13
C CYS A 145 -3.58 -3.25 -8.54
N ASN A 146 -4.55 -2.45 -8.99
CA ASN A 146 -4.58 -1.90 -10.35
C ASN A 146 -4.23 -0.41 -10.40
N ILE A 147 -3.99 0.26 -9.26
CA ILE A 147 -3.65 1.69 -9.25
C ILE A 147 -2.25 1.94 -9.79
N SER A 148 -2.04 3.10 -10.40
CA SER A 148 -0.71 3.55 -10.83
C SER A 148 0.17 3.93 -9.65
N ARG A 149 1.49 3.95 -9.87
CA ARG A 149 2.45 4.48 -8.88
C ARG A 149 2.17 5.95 -8.55
N ASP A 150 1.91 6.78 -9.55
CA ASP A 150 1.58 8.21 -9.36
C ASP A 150 0.37 8.39 -8.43
N LEU A 151 -0.71 7.61 -8.62
CA LEU A 151 -1.86 7.65 -7.74
C LEU A 151 -1.50 7.20 -6.32
N ALA A 152 -0.75 6.11 -6.18
CA ALA A 152 -0.30 5.64 -4.86
C ALA A 152 0.52 6.70 -4.12
N GLU A 153 1.42 7.40 -4.82
CA GLU A 153 2.25 8.49 -4.26
C GLU A 153 1.41 9.67 -3.80
N ARG A 154 0.42 10.11 -4.58
CA ARG A 154 -0.49 11.18 -4.20
C ARG A 154 -1.33 10.83 -2.97
N LEU A 155 -1.86 9.60 -2.94
CA LEU A 155 -2.64 9.11 -1.79
C LEU A 155 -1.78 9.02 -0.53
N ALA A 156 -0.56 8.50 -0.65
CA ALA A 156 0.36 8.40 0.47
C ALA A 156 0.77 9.79 1.00
N GLN A 157 1.07 10.74 0.12
CA GLN A 157 1.33 12.13 0.50
C GLN A 157 0.13 12.76 1.22
N ASN A 158 -1.09 12.52 0.74
CA ASN A 158 -2.30 13.03 1.39
C ASN A 158 -2.50 12.46 2.81
N LEU A 159 -2.04 11.24 3.05
CA LEU A 159 -2.09 10.56 4.34
C LEU A 159 -0.88 10.83 5.24
N GLY A 160 0.11 11.59 4.77
CA GLY A 160 1.39 11.77 5.47
C GLY A 160 2.28 10.53 5.49
N VAL A 161 1.99 9.53 4.65
CA VAL A 161 2.75 8.29 4.54
C VAL A 161 3.90 8.44 3.54
N HIS A 162 5.13 8.20 3.99
CA HIS A 162 6.30 8.18 3.11
C HIS A 162 6.49 6.81 2.45
N LEU A 163 6.00 6.63 1.21
CA LEU A 163 6.09 5.34 0.49
C LEU A 163 7.50 4.76 0.40
N ASP A 164 8.53 5.59 0.21
CA ASP A 164 9.93 5.15 0.11
C ASP A 164 10.44 4.44 1.37
N THR A 165 9.83 4.73 2.52
CA THR A 165 10.11 4.03 3.77
C THR A 165 9.71 2.55 3.65
N TYR A 166 8.60 2.26 2.97
CA TYR A 166 7.94 0.96 2.92
C TYR A 166 8.23 0.15 1.66
N LEU A 167 8.43 0.80 0.51
CA LEU A 167 8.77 0.13 -0.74
C LEU A 167 10.21 -0.37 -0.70
N LYS A 168 10.36 -1.69 -0.90
CA LYS A 168 11.66 -2.37 -0.96
C LYS A 168 11.61 -3.36 -2.13
N TYR A 169 12.18 -2.93 -3.26
CA TYR A 169 12.35 -3.77 -4.43
C TYR A 169 13.51 -4.74 -4.18
N VAL A 170 13.16 -5.92 -3.67
CA VAL A 170 14.08 -7.05 -3.45
C VAL A 170 13.76 -8.16 -4.44
#